data_AF-A0A962VGF5-F1
#
_entry.id   AF-A0A962VGF5-F1
#
_cell.length_a   1.000
_cell.length_b   1.000
_cell.length_c   1.000
_cell.angle_alpha   90.00
_cell.angle_beta   90.00
_cell.angle_gamma   90.00
#
_symmetry.space_group_name_H-M   'P 1'
#
loop_
_entity.id
_entity.type
_entity.pdbx_description
1 polymer ?
#
loop_
_entity_poly.entity_id
_entity_poly.type
_entity_poly.pdbx_seq_one_letter_code
_entity_poly.pdbx_strand_id
1 'polypeptide(L)'
;MTVKKTVKRLVKNAPRFLENISVSLPYVGKVTIPLVDEYQLNTAWKIFVETSTRIVTQKLEPGTGRLQDALTSLYGTFSTVRDELKAMPAPDPALTPDAMSVEVYALQLLNDALRPCLARWHPRYEKWRATGMPEAQWPLATLLRQDLEAARQRALIYTWGLGQVAGIPTEDLARLLPPEPDSQNLPAWVDEATLYAREAGIDPNLGTSLTQTGWRIYVEVKSAGAYLAAAS
;
A
#
# COMPACT_ATOMS: atom_id res chain seq x y z
N MET A 1 25.28 38.29 38.93
CA MET A 1 25.37 37.82 37.52
C MET A 1 25.47 36.30 37.53
N THR A 2 25.01 35.61 36.48
CA THR A 2 25.09 34.13 36.31
C THR A 2 23.87 33.32 36.74
N VAL A 3 22.72 33.53 36.07
CA VAL A 3 21.63 32.52 35.94
C VAL A 3 20.98 32.57 34.54
N LYS A 4 21.04 33.70 33.83
CA LYS A 4 20.33 33.93 32.55
C LYS A 4 20.86 33.17 31.31
N LYS A 5 21.96 32.40 31.38
CA LYS A 5 22.52 31.72 30.19
C LYS A 5 22.15 30.24 30.04
N THR A 6 21.63 29.58 31.07
CA THR A 6 21.42 28.12 31.03
C THR A 6 20.02 27.71 30.51
N VAL A 7 19.02 28.59 30.56
CA VAL A 7 17.66 28.27 30.05
C VAL A 7 17.56 28.33 28.52
N LYS A 8 18.49 29.03 27.85
CA LYS A 8 18.43 29.26 26.39
C LYS A 8 18.83 28.04 25.55
N ARG A 9 19.29 26.93 26.16
CA ARG A 9 19.79 25.74 25.45
C ARG A 9 18.89 24.51 25.52
N LEU A 10 17.76 24.57 26.24
CA LEU A 10 16.82 23.45 26.39
C LEU A 10 15.50 23.61 25.61
N VAL A 11 15.32 24.69 24.84
CA VAL A 11 14.10 24.93 24.02
C VAL A 11 14.38 24.70 22.52
N LYS A 12 15.18 23.68 22.18
CA LYS A 12 15.43 23.35 20.76
C LYS A 12 14.68 22.11 20.26
N ASN A 13 14.16 21.25 21.14
CA ASN A 13 13.47 20.01 20.80
C ASN A 13 12.25 19.72 21.71
N ALA A 14 11.48 20.74 22.07
CA ALA A 14 10.17 20.52 22.68
C ALA A 14 9.11 20.52 21.55
N PRO A 15 8.16 19.56 21.50
CA PRO A 15 7.00 19.71 20.64
C PRO A 15 6.35 21.06 20.96
N ARG A 16 6.23 21.91 19.93
CA ARG A 16 5.49 23.16 20.06
C ARG A 16 4.02 22.79 20.13
N PHE A 17 3.54 22.50 21.34
CA PHE A 17 2.13 22.72 21.64
C PHE A 17 1.89 24.22 21.48
N LEU A 18 1.44 24.61 20.29
CA LEU A 18 0.95 25.95 20.07
C LEU A 18 -0.34 26.04 20.90
N GLU A 19 -0.26 26.92 21.89
CA GLU A 19 -1.24 27.20 22.94
C GLU A 19 -2.69 26.90 22.55
N ASN A 20 -3.45 26.32 23.49
CA ASN A 20 -4.91 26.31 23.44
C ASN A 20 -5.37 27.75 23.14
N ILE A 21 -5.86 28.01 21.93
CA ILE A 21 -6.40 29.32 21.60
C ILE A 21 -7.75 29.41 22.29
N SER A 22 -7.77 30.10 23.43
CA SER A 22 -8.99 30.44 24.13
C SER A 22 -9.64 31.62 23.40
N VAL A 23 -10.51 31.33 22.43
CA VAL A 23 -11.28 32.36 21.74
C VAL A 23 -12.48 32.71 22.62
N SER A 24 -12.57 33.97 23.05
CA SER A 24 -13.76 34.49 23.76
C SER A 24 -14.71 35.09 22.74
N LEU A 25 -15.80 34.38 22.45
CA LEU A 25 -16.86 34.88 21.57
C LEU A 25 -17.97 35.53 22.44
N PRO A 26 -18.51 36.71 22.03
CA PRO A 26 -19.69 37.27 22.69
C PRO A 26 -20.83 36.24 22.65
N TYR A 27 -21.53 36.07 23.78
CA TYR A 27 -22.70 35.18 23.97
C TYR A 27 -22.44 33.66 24.05
N VAL A 28 -21.24 33.14 23.73
CA VAL A 28 -20.94 31.69 23.74
C VAL A 28 -19.97 31.27 24.86
N GLY A 29 -19.26 32.22 25.48
CA GLY A 29 -18.25 31.93 26.50
C GLY A 29 -16.91 31.48 25.90
N LYS A 30 -15.99 30.97 26.73
CA LYS A 30 -14.69 30.45 26.28
C LYS A 30 -14.88 29.05 25.68
N VAL A 31 -14.53 28.89 24.42
CA VAL A 31 -14.51 27.59 23.74
C VAL A 31 -13.04 27.16 23.58
N THR A 32 -12.72 25.94 24.01
CA THR A 32 -11.41 25.31 23.79
C THR A 32 -11.51 24.41 22.56
N ILE A 33 -10.85 24.80 21.47
CA ILE A 33 -10.77 23.98 20.26
C ILE A 33 -9.50 23.12 20.39
N PRO A 34 -9.58 21.77 20.40
CA PRO A 34 -8.39 20.93 20.44
C PRO A 34 -7.63 21.10 19.10
N LEU A 35 -6.44 21.67 19.16
CA LEU A 35 -5.57 21.83 17.98
C LEU A 35 -4.96 20.47 17.64
N VAL A 36 -5.14 20.04 16.38
CA VAL A 36 -4.52 18.83 15.82
C VAL A 36 -2.99 18.94 15.95
N ASP A 37 -2.33 17.87 16.38
CA ASP A 37 -0.86 17.81 16.56
C ASP A 37 -0.14 18.09 15.22
N GLU A 38 0.83 19.01 15.20
CA GLU A 38 1.61 19.38 14.00
C GLU A 38 2.29 18.15 13.38
N TYR A 39 2.71 17.19 14.21
CA TYR A 39 3.24 15.91 13.73
C TYR A 39 2.17 15.09 13.00
N GLN A 40 0.93 15.08 13.49
CA GLN A 40 -0.16 14.37 12.84
C GLN A 40 -0.52 15.00 11.50
N LEU A 41 -0.60 16.33 11.42
CA LEU A 41 -0.86 17.04 10.15
C LEU A 41 0.23 16.77 9.11
N ASN A 42 1.50 16.89 9.51
CA ASN A 42 2.63 16.67 8.61
C ASN A 42 2.69 15.23 8.12
N THR A 43 2.53 14.26 9.03
CA THR A 43 2.52 12.84 8.66
C THR A 43 1.32 12.48 7.80
N ALA A 44 0.13 13.00 8.10
CA ALA A 44 -1.06 12.79 7.29
C ALA A 44 -0.85 13.30 5.87
N TRP A 45 -0.28 14.50 5.70
CA TRP A 45 0.06 15.06 4.39
C TRP A 45 1.04 14.17 3.62
N LYS A 46 2.12 13.71 4.25
CA LYS A 46 3.10 12.84 3.59
C LYS A 46 2.49 11.52 3.14
N ILE A 47 1.72 10.87 4.01
CA ILE A 47 1.05 9.61 3.69
C ILE A 47 0.02 9.85 2.58
N PHE A 48 -0.76 10.93 2.64
CA PHE A 48 -1.71 11.30 1.60
C PHE A 48 -1.03 11.48 0.24
N VAL A 49 0.11 12.17 0.17
CA VAL A 49 0.87 12.33 -1.08
C VAL A 49 1.37 10.98 -1.60
N GLU A 50 1.92 10.13 -0.72
CA GLU A 50 2.40 8.80 -1.09
C GLU A 50 1.25 7.92 -1.65
N THR A 51 0.07 7.94 -1.04
CA THR A 51 -1.05 7.09 -1.46
C THR A 51 -1.79 7.63 -2.67
N SER A 52 -1.94 8.95 -2.81
CA SER A 52 -2.63 9.60 -3.94
C SER A 52 -1.86 9.56 -5.26
N THR A 53 -0.53 9.43 -5.19
CA THR A 53 0.35 9.47 -6.38
C THR A 53 0.75 8.09 -6.90
N ARG A 54 0.44 7.02 -6.17
CA ARG A 54 0.83 5.64 -6.51
C ARG A 54 -0.32 4.82 -7.07
N ILE A 55 0.02 3.66 -7.63
CA ILE A 55 -0.92 2.61 -8.11
C ILE A 55 -1.90 2.17 -7.01
N VAL A 56 -1.58 2.42 -5.73
CA VAL A 56 -2.44 2.13 -4.58
C VAL A 56 -3.81 2.77 -4.66
N THR A 57 -3.96 3.91 -5.34
CA THR A 57 -5.26 4.57 -5.54
C THR A 57 -5.66 4.70 -7.01
N GLN A 58 -4.72 4.50 -7.94
CA GLN A 58 -4.95 4.59 -9.38
C GLN A 58 -5.40 3.26 -9.97
N LYS A 59 -6.48 3.28 -10.76
CA LYS A 59 -7.04 2.08 -11.37
C LYS A 59 -6.09 1.50 -12.42
N LEU A 60 -5.82 0.20 -12.34
CA LEU A 60 -5.17 -0.55 -13.40
C LEU A 60 -6.23 -1.03 -14.38
N GLU A 61 -6.27 -0.46 -15.58
CA GLU A 61 -7.24 -0.89 -16.59
C GLU A 61 -7.05 -2.37 -16.96
N PRO A 62 -8.14 -3.10 -17.29
CA PRO A 62 -8.05 -4.50 -17.66
C PRO A 62 -7.00 -4.74 -18.77
N GLY A 63 -6.10 -5.69 -18.53
CA GLY A 63 -5.04 -6.03 -19.49
C GLY A 63 -3.87 -5.03 -19.58
N THR A 64 -3.88 -3.95 -18.80
CA THR A 64 -2.77 -2.97 -18.74
C THR A 64 -1.99 -3.09 -17.43
N GLY A 65 -0.75 -2.59 -17.44
CA GLY A 65 0.15 -2.63 -16.28
C GLY A 65 0.64 -4.04 -15.92
N ARG A 66 1.84 -4.12 -15.33
CA ARG A 66 2.43 -5.38 -14.88
C ARG A 66 2.03 -5.66 -13.43
N LEU A 67 1.65 -6.90 -13.13
CA LEU A 67 1.26 -7.31 -11.78
C LEU A 67 2.44 -7.20 -10.81
N GLN A 68 3.66 -7.46 -11.28
CA GLN A 68 4.89 -7.19 -10.53
C GLN A 68 4.92 -5.75 -10.02
N ASP A 69 4.79 -4.78 -10.93
CA ASP A 69 4.96 -3.37 -10.63
C ASP A 69 3.87 -2.89 -9.65
N ALA A 70 2.65 -3.43 -9.80
CA ALA A 70 1.56 -3.19 -8.86
C ALA A 70 1.90 -3.69 -7.45
N LEU A 71 2.27 -4.97 -7.30
CA LEU A 71 2.64 -5.56 -6.00
C LEU A 71 3.84 -4.83 -5.38
N THR A 72 4.86 -4.51 -6.18
CA THR A 72 6.01 -3.73 -5.73
C THR A 72 5.60 -2.33 -5.26
N SER A 73 4.70 -1.65 -5.95
CA SER A 73 4.19 -0.34 -5.53
C SER A 73 3.41 -0.42 -4.21
N LEU A 74 2.56 -1.43 -4.03
CA LEU A 74 1.80 -1.64 -2.79
C LEU A 74 2.75 -1.94 -1.61
N TYR A 75 3.77 -2.79 -1.82
CA TYR A 75 4.77 -3.08 -0.80
C TYR A 75 5.64 -1.87 -0.44
N GLY A 76 6.02 -1.06 -1.45
CA GLY A 76 6.72 0.20 -1.25
C GLY A 76 5.90 1.16 -0.37
N THR A 77 4.60 1.31 -0.69
CA THR A 77 3.68 2.13 0.11
C THR A 77 3.56 1.60 1.54
N PHE A 78 3.40 0.28 1.72
CA PHE A 78 3.36 -0.35 3.05
C PHE A 78 4.59 0.02 3.90
N SER A 79 5.77 -0.01 3.27
CA SER A 79 7.04 0.30 3.93
C SER A 79 7.13 1.78 4.29
N THR A 80 6.86 2.68 3.33
CA THR A 80 6.86 4.14 3.55
C THR A 80 5.92 4.54 4.69
N VAL A 81 4.67 4.10 4.64
CA VAL A 81 3.66 4.46 5.66
C VAL A 81 4.06 3.96 7.03
N ARG A 82 4.58 2.73 7.12
CA ARG A 82 5.08 2.18 8.39
C ARG A 82 6.24 3.01 8.94
N ASP A 83 7.13 3.51 8.09
CA ASP A 83 8.28 4.29 8.54
C ASP A 83 7.89 5.71 8.96
N GLU A 84 6.92 6.34 8.27
CA GLU A 84 6.34 7.62 8.73
C GLU A 84 5.65 7.47 10.10
N LEU A 85 4.88 6.39 10.32
CA LEU A 85 4.27 6.12 11.62
C LEU A 85 5.29 5.91 12.74
N LYS A 86 6.41 5.23 12.47
CA LYS A 86 7.48 5.04 13.47
C LYS A 86 8.20 6.35 13.82
N ALA A 87 8.21 7.32 12.91
CA ALA A 87 8.84 8.60 13.12
C ALA A 87 8.00 9.53 14.01
N MET A 88 6.71 9.21 14.21
CA MET A 88 5.83 9.95 15.08
C MET A 88 6.09 9.64 16.57
N PRO A 89 5.80 10.59 17.47
CA PRO A 89 5.68 10.28 18.89
C PRO A 89 4.56 9.26 19.13
N ALA A 90 4.64 8.55 20.26
CA ALA A 90 3.55 7.68 20.68
C ALA A 90 2.26 8.50 20.87
N PRO A 91 1.09 7.95 20.50
CA PRO A 91 -0.18 8.66 20.60
C PRO A 91 -0.51 8.98 22.06
N ASP A 92 -0.91 10.23 22.31
CA ASP A 92 -1.41 10.71 23.60
C ASP A 92 -2.61 11.65 23.35
N PRO A 93 -3.84 11.29 23.76
CA PRO A 93 -4.24 10.08 24.49
C PRO A 93 -4.14 8.79 23.65
N ALA A 94 -4.33 7.64 24.31
CA ALA A 94 -4.33 6.34 23.65
C ALA A 94 -5.37 6.28 22.51
N LEU A 95 -5.01 5.63 21.40
CA LEU A 95 -5.86 5.50 20.22
C LEU A 95 -7.13 4.71 20.51
N THR A 96 -8.26 5.22 20.02
CA THR A 96 -9.51 4.45 19.89
C THR A 96 -9.73 4.10 18.43
N PRO A 97 -10.40 2.97 18.11
CA PRO A 97 -10.63 2.57 16.71
C PRO A 97 -11.41 3.59 15.87
N ASP A 98 -12.25 4.40 16.52
CA ASP A 98 -13.09 5.42 15.88
C ASP A 98 -12.44 6.81 15.89
N ALA A 99 -11.20 6.95 16.38
CA ALA A 99 -10.52 8.23 16.39
C ALA A 99 -10.19 8.67 14.96
N MET A 100 -10.57 9.90 14.62
CA MET A 100 -10.13 10.57 13.40
C MET A 100 -8.69 11.03 13.55
N SER A 101 -7.75 10.09 13.45
CA SER A 101 -6.32 10.36 13.58
C SER A 101 -5.51 9.72 12.46
N VAL A 102 -4.32 10.27 12.19
CA VAL A 102 -3.42 9.74 11.16
C VAL A 102 -3.02 8.29 11.46
N GLU A 103 -2.81 7.96 12.73
CA GLU A 103 -2.42 6.62 13.18
C GLU A 103 -3.51 5.60 12.87
N VAL A 104 -4.78 5.92 13.15
CA VAL A 104 -5.91 5.03 12.85
C VAL A 104 -6.03 4.79 11.35
N TYR A 105 -6.12 5.85 10.56
CA TYR A 105 -6.28 5.72 9.10
C TYR A 105 -5.08 5.02 8.45
N ALA A 106 -3.85 5.33 8.87
CA ALA A 106 -2.65 4.69 8.34
C ALA A 106 -2.54 3.23 8.75
N LEU A 107 -2.86 2.86 10.01
CA LEU A 107 -2.85 1.47 10.44
C LEU A 107 -3.93 0.64 9.75
N GLN A 108 -5.13 1.20 9.55
CA GLN A 108 -6.20 0.55 8.81
C GLN A 108 -5.84 0.41 7.32
N LEU A 109 -5.25 1.44 6.70
CA LEU A 109 -4.68 1.33 5.35
C LEU A 109 -3.69 0.15 5.25
N LEU A 110 -2.75 0.06 6.19
CA LEU A 110 -1.76 -1.01 6.19
C LEU A 110 -2.39 -2.40 6.39
N ASN A 111 -3.32 -2.54 7.34
CA ASN A 111 -3.80 -3.85 7.80
C ASN A 111 -5.05 -4.34 7.06
N ASP A 112 -5.94 -3.45 6.68
CA ASP A 112 -7.24 -3.79 6.08
C ASP A 112 -7.18 -3.71 4.56
N ALA A 113 -6.41 -2.77 3.99
CA ALA A 113 -6.28 -2.64 2.54
C ALA A 113 -5.05 -3.39 1.98
N LEU A 114 -3.85 -3.10 2.49
CA LEU A 114 -2.62 -3.56 1.85
C LEU A 114 -2.20 -4.98 2.27
N ARG A 115 -2.16 -5.26 3.59
CA ARG A 115 -1.65 -6.54 4.13
C ARG A 115 -2.37 -7.78 3.58
N PRO A 116 -3.72 -7.83 3.46
CA PRO A 116 -4.41 -9.03 3.00
C PRO A 116 -4.01 -9.39 1.57
N CYS A 117 -3.95 -8.38 0.69
CA CYS A 117 -3.51 -8.53 -0.69
C CYS A 117 -2.04 -8.97 -0.75
N LEU A 118 -1.14 -8.25 -0.08
CA LEU A 118 0.30 -8.52 -0.10
C LEU A 118 0.64 -9.91 0.45
N ALA A 119 0.06 -10.30 1.58
CA ALA A 119 0.32 -11.59 2.22
C ALA A 119 -0.17 -12.76 1.36
N ARG A 120 -1.33 -12.60 0.70
CA ARG A 120 -1.90 -13.63 -0.17
C ARG A 120 -1.11 -13.79 -1.47
N TRP A 121 -0.69 -12.69 -2.08
CA TRP A 121 -0.26 -12.68 -3.47
C TRP A 121 1.25 -12.65 -3.68
N HIS A 122 2.04 -12.05 -2.80
CA HIS A 122 3.50 -12.06 -2.95
C HIS A 122 4.06 -13.48 -3.06
N PRO A 123 3.78 -14.42 -2.14
CA PRO A 123 4.34 -15.76 -2.23
C PRO A 123 3.93 -16.50 -3.51
N ARG A 124 2.69 -16.31 -3.96
CA ARG A 124 2.15 -16.96 -5.18
C ARG A 124 2.79 -16.39 -6.44
N TYR A 125 2.94 -15.07 -6.50
CA TYR A 125 3.57 -14.41 -7.63
C TYR A 125 5.06 -14.77 -7.72
N GLU A 126 5.77 -14.82 -6.59
CA GLU A 126 7.17 -15.25 -6.55
C GLU A 126 7.35 -16.69 -7.06
N LYS A 127 6.48 -17.62 -6.62
CA LYS A 127 6.46 -19.00 -7.14
C LYS A 127 6.26 -19.04 -8.65
N TRP A 128 5.33 -18.25 -9.18
CA TRP A 128 5.12 -18.16 -10.62
C TRP A 128 6.34 -17.59 -11.35
N ARG A 129 6.93 -16.50 -10.86
CA ARG A 129 8.13 -15.91 -11.46
C ARG A 129 9.29 -16.89 -11.54
N ALA A 130 9.45 -17.75 -10.53
CA ALA A 130 10.50 -18.78 -10.52
C ALA A 130 10.36 -19.82 -11.65
N THR A 131 9.18 -19.94 -12.27
CA THR A 131 8.99 -20.81 -13.45
C THR A 131 9.61 -20.25 -14.73
N GLY A 132 9.86 -18.93 -14.79
CA GLY A 132 10.30 -18.22 -15.99
C GLY A 132 9.20 -18.00 -17.04
N MET A 133 7.96 -18.43 -16.79
CA MET A 133 6.85 -18.28 -17.72
C MET A 133 6.32 -16.83 -17.75
N PRO A 134 5.81 -16.35 -18.90
CA PRO A 134 5.24 -15.01 -19.00
C PRO A 134 4.07 -14.78 -18.03
N GLU A 135 3.98 -13.59 -17.45
CA GLU A 135 2.88 -13.21 -16.54
C GLU A 135 1.49 -13.39 -17.19
N ALA A 136 1.39 -13.17 -18.51
CA ALA A 136 0.15 -13.36 -19.26
C ALA A 136 -0.37 -14.80 -19.24
N GLN A 137 0.49 -15.78 -18.95
CA GLN A 137 0.14 -17.19 -18.84
C GLN A 137 -0.18 -17.62 -17.41
N TRP A 138 -0.06 -16.70 -16.44
CA TRP A 138 -0.28 -17.04 -15.04
C TRP A 138 -1.77 -17.28 -14.75
N PRO A 139 -2.20 -18.49 -14.35
CA PRO A 139 -3.63 -18.79 -14.19
C PRO A 139 -4.33 -17.99 -13.09
N LEU A 140 -3.57 -17.41 -12.15
CA LEU A 140 -4.11 -16.59 -11.07
C LEU A 140 -4.08 -15.09 -11.36
N ALA A 141 -3.58 -14.66 -12.53
CA ALA A 141 -3.43 -13.24 -12.87
C ALA A 141 -4.75 -12.46 -12.74
N THR A 142 -5.86 -13.03 -13.21
CA THR A 142 -7.19 -12.40 -13.12
C THR A 142 -7.66 -12.27 -11.67
N LEU A 143 -7.41 -13.28 -10.84
CA LEU A 143 -7.78 -13.25 -9.42
C LEU A 143 -6.95 -12.21 -8.65
N LEU A 144 -5.65 -12.10 -8.95
CA LEU A 144 -4.83 -11.02 -8.39
C LEU A 144 -5.38 -9.65 -8.80
N ARG A 145 -5.78 -9.44 -10.06
CA ARG A 145 -6.35 -8.15 -10.48
C ARG A 145 -7.62 -7.78 -9.72
N GLN A 146 -8.47 -8.76 -9.42
CA GLN A 146 -9.67 -8.55 -8.60
C GLN A 146 -9.29 -8.11 -7.18
N ASP A 147 -8.35 -8.80 -6.54
CA ASP A 147 -7.89 -8.43 -5.21
C ASP A 147 -7.11 -7.11 -5.20
N LEU A 148 -6.39 -6.75 -6.26
CA LEU A 148 -5.75 -5.44 -6.39
C LEU A 148 -6.81 -4.32 -6.43
N GLU A 149 -7.92 -4.52 -7.15
CA GLU A 149 -9.03 -3.55 -7.16
C GLU A 149 -9.73 -3.47 -5.79
N ALA A 150 -9.95 -4.62 -5.14
CA ALA A 150 -10.49 -4.67 -3.78
C ALA A 150 -9.59 -3.94 -2.77
N ALA A 151 -8.27 -4.09 -2.88
CA ALA A 151 -7.29 -3.35 -2.08
C ALA A 151 -7.30 -1.86 -2.39
N ARG A 152 -7.36 -1.48 -3.67
CA ARG A 152 -7.39 -0.08 -4.13
C ARG A 152 -8.59 0.68 -3.58
N GLN A 153 -9.79 0.09 -3.64
CA GLN A 153 -11.02 0.70 -3.13
C GLN A 153 -10.95 0.91 -1.61
N ARG A 154 -10.44 -0.07 -0.86
CA ARG A 154 -10.19 0.09 0.59
C ARG A 154 -9.16 1.17 0.88
N ALA A 155 -8.04 1.17 0.15
CA ALA A 155 -6.98 2.17 0.32
C ALA A 155 -7.45 3.60 0.02
N LEU A 156 -8.38 3.75 -0.93
CA LEU A 156 -8.94 5.05 -1.29
C LEU A 156 -9.77 5.64 -0.14
N ILE A 157 -10.57 4.85 0.57
CA ILE A 157 -11.31 5.31 1.78
C ILE A 157 -10.34 5.90 2.79
N TYR A 158 -9.28 5.17 3.14
CA TYR A 158 -8.31 5.66 4.12
C TYR A 158 -7.51 6.86 3.61
N THR A 159 -7.27 6.94 2.29
CA THR A 159 -6.61 8.10 1.68
C THR A 159 -7.48 9.37 1.75
N TRP A 160 -8.80 9.23 1.56
CA TRP A 160 -9.76 10.31 1.81
C TRP A 160 -9.74 10.75 3.27
N GLY A 161 -9.75 9.82 4.23
CA GLY A 161 -9.63 10.11 5.66
C GLY A 161 -8.32 10.83 6.02
N LEU A 162 -7.19 10.39 5.47
CA LEU A 162 -5.88 11.04 5.65
C LEU A 162 -5.85 12.47 5.09
N GLY A 163 -6.49 12.71 3.94
CA GLY A 163 -6.63 14.05 3.37
C GLY A 163 -7.45 14.98 4.27
N GLN A 164 -8.51 14.47 4.88
CA GLN A 164 -9.31 15.22 5.86
C GLN A 164 -8.51 15.52 7.13
N VAL A 165 -7.76 14.55 7.66
CA VAL A 165 -6.85 14.76 8.80
C VAL A 165 -5.78 15.79 8.44
N ALA A 166 -5.28 15.81 7.20
CA ALA A 166 -4.32 16.81 6.71
C ALA A 166 -4.94 18.20 6.51
N GLY A 167 -6.24 18.39 6.76
CA GLY A 167 -6.94 19.66 6.65
C GLY A 167 -7.31 20.06 5.23
N ILE A 168 -7.32 19.12 4.27
CA ILE A 168 -7.72 19.38 2.89
C ILE A 168 -9.26 19.42 2.82
N PRO A 169 -9.88 20.49 2.28
CA PRO A 169 -11.33 20.55 2.12
C PRO A 169 -11.87 19.42 1.23
N THR A 170 -13.07 18.92 1.53
CA THR A 170 -13.70 17.81 0.80
C THR A 170 -13.86 18.11 -0.69
N GLU A 171 -14.17 19.37 -1.04
CA GLU A 171 -14.27 19.83 -2.42
C GLU A 171 -12.93 19.81 -3.18
N ASP A 172 -11.81 19.98 -2.47
CA ASP A 172 -10.47 19.89 -3.04
C ASP A 172 -10.04 18.43 -3.15
N LEU A 173 -10.36 17.59 -2.15
CA LEU A 173 -10.15 16.14 -2.23
C LEU A 173 -10.86 15.53 -3.44
N ALA A 174 -12.10 15.97 -3.73
CA ALA A 174 -12.85 15.53 -4.91
C ALA A 174 -12.19 15.91 -6.25
N ARG A 175 -11.27 16.89 -6.26
CA ARG A 175 -10.48 17.27 -7.45
C ARG A 175 -9.16 16.50 -7.53
N LEU A 176 -8.64 16.05 -6.39
CA LEU A 176 -7.33 15.39 -6.29
C LEU A 176 -7.42 13.87 -6.36
N LEU A 177 -8.52 13.29 -5.90
CA LEU A 177 -8.73 11.85 -5.80
C LEU A 177 -9.89 11.38 -6.69
N PRO A 178 -9.90 10.10 -7.09
CA PRO A 178 -11.13 9.46 -7.56
C PRO A 178 -12.25 9.57 -6.50
N PRO A 179 -13.52 9.45 -6.91
CA PRO A 179 -14.65 9.50 -5.99
C PRO A 179 -14.47 8.56 -4.79
N GLU A 180 -14.83 9.03 -3.60
CA GLU A 180 -14.76 8.22 -2.38
C GLU A 180 -15.63 6.96 -2.54
N PRO A 181 -15.09 5.75 -2.31
CA PRO A 181 -15.86 4.52 -2.39
C PRO A 181 -16.91 4.43 -1.29
N ASP A 182 -18.03 3.79 -1.61
CA ASP A 182 -19.02 3.43 -0.61
C ASP A 182 -18.44 2.34 0.32
N SER A 183 -18.18 2.70 1.57
CA SER A 183 -17.63 1.80 2.59
C SER A 183 -18.55 0.62 2.91
N GLN A 184 -19.85 0.73 2.63
CA GLN A 184 -20.82 -0.35 2.78
C GLN A 184 -20.87 -1.30 1.59
N ASN A 185 -20.30 -0.89 0.44
CA ASN A 185 -20.35 -1.63 -0.82
C ASN A 185 -18.97 -1.77 -1.46
N LEU A 186 -18.02 -2.28 -0.69
CA LEU A 186 -16.67 -2.56 -1.17
C LEU A 186 -16.62 -3.91 -1.91
N PRO A 187 -15.80 -4.02 -2.99
CA PRO A 187 -15.56 -5.31 -3.63
C PRO A 187 -15.05 -6.34 -2.61
N ALA A 188 -15.64 -7.53 -2.64
CA ALA A 188 -15.17 -8.64 -1.83
C ALA A 188 -13.77 -9.08 -2.29
N TRP A 189 -12.96 -9.54 -1.35
CA TRP A 189 -11.77 -10.31 -1.68
C TRP A 189 -12.18 -11.59 -2.41
N VAL A 190 -11.33 -12.05 -3.32
CA VAL A 190 -11.48 -13.36 -3.97
C VAL A 190 -11.65 -14.42 -2.90
N ASP A 191 -12.65 -15.28 -3.09
CA ASP A 191 -12.97 -16.34 -2.17
C ASP A 191 -11.89 -17.43 -2.20
N GLU A 192 -11.56 -17.95 -1.02
CA GLU A 192 -10.50 -18.94 -0.87
C GLU A 192 -10.80 -20.22 -1.65
N ALA A 193 -12.08 -20.63 -1.78
CA ALA A 193 -12.44 -21.84 -2.51
C ALA A 193 -12.10 -21.73 -4.02
N THR A 194 -12.47 -20.62 -4.66
CA THR A 194 -12.11 -20.31 -6.05
C THR A 194 -10.60 -20.21 -6.21
N LEU A 195 -9.91 -19.56 -5.26
CA LEU A 195 -8.45 -19.45 -5.29
C LEU A 195 -7.79 -20.83 -5.27
N TYR A 196 -8.15 -21.69 -4.31
CA TYR A 196 -7.60 -23.04 -4.21
C TYR A 196 -7.95 -23.91 -5.43
N ALA A 197 -9.18 -23.81 -5.95
CA ALA A 197 -9.58 -24.55 -7.14
C ALA A 197 -8.75 -24.16 -8.37
N ARG A 198 -8.44 -22.86 -8.54
CA ARG A 198 -7.57 -22.39 -9.62
C ARG A 198 -6.11 -22.75 -9.40
N GLU A 199 -5.62 -22.66 -8.16
CA GLU A 199 -4.25 -22.98 -7.79
C GLU A 199 -3.95 -24.49 -7.97
N ALA A 200 -4.90 -25.36 -7.65
CA ALA A 200 -4.79 -26.81 -7.85
C ALA A 200 -4.67 -27.22 -9.33
N GLY A 201 -5.13 -26.38 -10.26
CA GLY A 201 -4.99 -26.60 -11.69
C GLY A 201 -3.63 -26.21 -12.29
N ILE A 202 -2.73 -25.63 -11.49
CA ILE A 202 -1.39 -25.23 -11.93
C ILE A 202 -0.47 -26.44 -11.86
N ASP A 203 0.14 -26.82 -13.00
CA ASP A 203 1.11 -27.92 -13.03
C ASP A 203 2.32 -27.57 -12.12
N PRO A 204 2.62 -28.40 -11.09
CA PRO A 204 3.73 -28.14 -10.17
C PRO A 204 5.11 -28.21 -10.85
N ASN A 205 5.20 -28.79 -12.05
CA ASN A 205 6.44 -29.00 -12.79
C ASN A 205 6.68 -27.99 -13.92
N LEU A 206 5.92 -26.89 -14.00
CA LEU A 206 6.04 -25.93 -15.12
C LEU A 206 7.47 -25.40 -15.35
N GLY A 207 8.26 -25.21 -14.29
CA GLY A 207 9.67 -24.78 -14.41
C GLY A 207 10.66 -25.90 -14.73
N THR A 208 10.38 -27.13 -14.29
CA THR A 208 11.23 -28.31 -14.50
C THR A 208 10.98 -28.97 -15.86
N SER A 209 9.75 -28.94 -16.36
CA SER A 209 9.38 -29.50 -17.66
C SER A 209 9.91 -28.66 -18.83
N LEU A 210 9.89 -27.33 -18.71
CA LEU A 210 10.47 -26.43 -19.72
C LEU A 210 12.00 -26.48 -19.74
N THR A 211 12.65 -26.61 -18.58
CA THR A 211 14.09 -26.85 -18.54
C THR A 211 14.42 -28.22 -19.14
N GLN A 212 13.74 -29.31 -18.77
CA GLN A 212 13.97 -30.62 -19.41
C GLN A 212 13.67 -30.63 -20.91
N THR A 213 12.65 -29.92 -21.37
CA THR A 213 12.31 -29.84 -22.80
C THR A 213 13.31 -28.97 -23.55
N GLY A 214 13.75 -27.84 -22.98
CA GLY A 214 14.83 -27.02 -23.53
C GLY A 214 16.17 -27.74 -23.56
N TRP A 215 16.49 -28.55 -22.54
CA TRP A 215 17.66 -29.42 -22.51
C TRP A 215 17.55 -30.57 -23.53
N ARG A 216 16.37 -31.19 -23.73
CA ARG A 216 16.16 -32.22 -24.77
C ARG A 216 16.31 -31.63 -26.18
N ILE A 217 15.73 -30.45 -26.45
CA ILE A 217 15.91 -29.74 -27.73
C ILE A 217 17.38 -29.36 -27.93
N TYR A 218 18.06 -28.85 -26.90
CA TYR A 218 19.49 -28.51 -26.99
C TYR A 218 20.35 -29.74 -27.28
N VAL A 219 20.09 -30.87 -26.63
CA VAL A 219 20.82 -32.14 -26.84
C VAL A 219 20.52 -32.73 -28.22
N GLU A 220 19.27 -32.71 -28.70
CA GLU A 220 18.88 -33.20 -30.03
C GLU A 220 19.45 -32.34 -31.16
N VAL A 221 19.51 -31.02 -31.00
CA VAL A 221 20.14 -30.12 -31.99
C VAL A 221 21.66 -30.30 -32.00
N LYS A 222 22.30 -30.48 -30.85
CA LYS A 222 23.75 -30.76 -30.75
C LYS A 222 24.11 -32.15 -31.29
N SER A 223 23.28 -33.17 -31.06
CA SER A 223 23.52 -34.52 -31.58
C SER A 223 23.24 -34.60 -33.07
N ALA A 224 22.20 -33.94 -33.58
CA ALA A 224 21.94 -33.84 -35.03
C ALA A 224 23.05 -33.11 -35.79
N GLY A 225 23.66 -32.07 -35.20
CA GLY A 225 24.83 -31.39 -35.77
C GLY A 225 26.11 -32.24 -35.78
N ALA A 226 26.25 -33.19 -34.85
CA ALA A 226 27.40 -34.09 -34.79
C ALA A 226 27.35 -35.20 -35.84
N TYR A 227 26.16 -35.65 -36.25
CA TYR A 227 26.01 -36.66 -37.31
C TYR A 227 26.29 -36.10 -38.72
N LEU A 228 26.10 -34.79 -38.95
CA LEU A 228 26.39 -34.16 -40.24
C LEU A 228 27.88 -33.82 -40.44
N ALA A 229 28.67 -33.73 -39.37
CA ALA A 229 30.12 -33.50 -39.45
C ALA A 229 30.95 -34.79 -39.56
N ALA A 230 30.33 -35.96 -39.34
CA ALA A 230 30.97 -37.28 -39.50
C ALA A 230 30.68 -37.94 -40.87
N ALA A 231 29.89 -37.27 -41.73
CA ALA A 231 29.49 -37.75 -43.05
C ALA A 231 30.05 -36.90 -44.21
N SER A 232 31.04 -36.05 -43.93
CA SER A 232 31.78 -35.21 -44.88
C SER A 232 33.28 -35.46 -44.76
#